data_AF-A0A2T4B222-F1
#
_entry.id   AF-A0A2T4B222-F1
#
_cell.length_a   1.000
_cell.length_b   1.000
_cell.length_c   1.000
_cell.angle_alpha   90.00
_cell.angle_beta   90.00
_cell.angle_gamma   90.00
#
_symmetry.space_group_name_H-M   'P 1'
#
loop_
_entity.id
_entity.type
_entity.pdbx_description
1 polymer ?
#
loop_
_entity_poly.entity_id
_entity_poly.type
_entity_poly.pdbx_seq_one_letter_code
_entity_poly.pdbx_strand_id
1 'polypeptide(L)'
;MSYERRLFLFTKCAGKREPYVAAFQSLHRLNIVRLQMELMQLEKVIEESKELPKAKNEELTRLLRAYTNAIRDYQYLSTLVPLTASQARNQRLDIEQAFIEAGTVSNDPQSYRRFPDTSLTASDPLRDLLKALLPTSLTYTKREIRRHTAEYLKGLPPADVSPFVDKAARFIVAFIGGASLVVPMLIMRLPRVTLAKSLVTVSVAVLLFSAFLSVFMRASNTETMISTATYAAVLVVFVGTTS
;
A
#
# COMPACT_ATOMS: atom_id res chain seq x y z
N MET A 1 14.86 26.92 -27.85
CA MET A 1 15.42 25.57 -27.61
C MET A 1 14.39 24.55 -28.05
N SER A 2 14.76 23.53 -28.84
CA SER A 2 13.81 22.50 -29.30
C SER A 2 13.21 21.71 -28.13
N TYR A 3 11.94 21.31 -28.24
CA TYR A 3 11.22 20.49 -27.26
C TYR A 3 12.00 19.23 -26.89
N GLU A 4 12.50 18.50 -27.88
CA GLU A 4 13.25 17.25 -27.68
C GLU A 4 14.53 17.48 -26.86
N ARG A 5 15.20 18.61 -27.09
CA ARG A 5 16.41 18.96 -26.34
C ARG A 5 16.09 19.31 -24.88
N ARG A 6 14.93 19.94 -24.61
CA ARG A 6 14.45 20.18 -23.24
C ARG A 6 14.07 18.87 -22.55
N LEU A 7 13.40 17.96 -23.25
CA LEU A 7 13.05 16.64 -22.73
C LEU A 7 14.30 15.84 -22.34
N PHE A 8 15.32 15.81 -23.21
CA PHE A 8 16.59 15.14 -22.92
C PHE A 8 17.32 15.76 -21.72
N LEU A 9 17.34 17.08 -21.58
CA LEU A 9 17.96 17.72 -20.44
C LEU A 9 17.17 17.49 -19.15
N PHE A 10 15.84 17.54 -19.21
CA PHE A 10 14.98 17.29 -18.06
C PHE A 10 15.19 15.88 -17.51
N THR A 11 15.24 14.87 -18.36
CA THR A 11 15.50 13.48 -17.95
C THR A 11 16.92 13.29 -17.43
N LYS A 12 17.92 13.92 -18.06
CA LYS A 12 19.32 13.84 -17.59
C LYS A 12 19.52 14.54 -16.24
N CYS A 13 18.86 15.68 -16.01
CA CYS A 13 18.88 16.42 -14.75
C CYS A 13 18.13 15.71 -13.61
N ALA A 14 17.06 14.97 -13.93
CA ALA A 14 16.34 14.14 -12.96
C ALA A 14 17.22 13.01 -12.37
N GLY A 15 18.25 12.57 -13.12
CA GLY A 15 19.26 11.63 -12.63
C GLY A 15 18.69 10.24 -12.33
N LYS A 16 19.13 9.61 -11.22
CA LYS A 16 18.67 8.28 -10.77
C LYS A 16 17.35 8.31 -9.97
N ARG A 17 16.62 9.43 -9.95
CA ARG A 17 15.34 9.51 -9.23
C ARG A 17 14.28 8.76 -10.04
N GLU A 18 13.47 7.96 -9.36
CA GLU A 18 12.32 7.34 -10.02
C GLU A 18 11.38 8.43 -10.56
N PRO A 19 10.83 8.24 -11.77
CA PRO A 19 9.98 9.25 -12.37
C PRO A 19 8.63 9.31 -11.65
N TYR A 20 8.17 10.53 -11.37
CA TYR A 20 6.80 10.77 -10.95
C TYR A 20 5.88 10.75 -12.17
N VAL A 21 4.80 9.99 -12.07
CA VAL A 21 3.85 9.75 -13.15
C VAL A 21 2.59 10.58 -12.89
N ALA A 22 2.17 11.37 -13.86
CA ALA A 22 0.86 12.01 -13.82
C ALA A 22 -0.22 10.93 -14.06
N ALA A 23 -1.15 10.80 -13.12
CA ALA A 23 -2.16 9.74 -13.13
C ALA A 23 -3.33 10.00 -14.10
N PHE A 24 -3.50 11.25 -14.56
CA PHE A 24 -4.53 11.67 -15.51
C PHE A 24 -5.91 11.03 -15.28
N GLN A 25 -6.35 10.96 -14.02
CA GLN A 25 -7.51 10.15 -13.63
C GLN A 25 -8.78 10.56 -14.38
N SER A 26 -8.97 11.86 -14.62
CA SER A 26 -10.09 12.39 -15.40
C SER A 26 -10.07 11.90 -16.85
N LEU A 27 -8.91 11.87 -17.50
CA LEU A 27 -8.77 11.38 -18.89
C LEU A 27 -8.99 9.88 -18.97
N HIS A 28 -8.51 9.10 -17.99
CA HIS A 28 -8.81 7.67 -17.94
C HIS A 28 -10.31 7.40 -17.75
N ARG A 29 -10.98 8.12 -16.84
CA ARG A 29 -12.43 8.01 -16.65
C ARG A 29 -13.18 8.38 -17.92
N LEU A 30 -12.79 9.47 -18.59
CA LEU A 30 -13.38 9.87 -19.86
C LEU A 30 -13.21 8.80 -20.94
N ASN A 31 -12.02 8.19 -21.05
CA ASN A 31 -11.77 7.12 -22.01
C ASN A 31 -12.61 5.87 -21.72
N ILE A 32 -12.74 5.47 -20.45
CA ILE A 32 -13.58 4.33 -20.03
C ILE A 32 -15.04 4.58 -20.39
N VAL A 33 -15.57 5.76 -20.04
CA VAL A 33 -16.96 6.13 -20.33
C VAL A 33 -17.21 6.16 -21.84
N ARG A 34 -16.29 6.71 -22.65
CA ARG A 34 -16.39 6.68 -24.11
C ARG A 34 -16.51 5.25 -24.65
N LEU A 35 -15.60 4.37 -24.24
CA LEU A 35 -15.60 2.96 -24.67
C LEU A 35 -16.87 2.23 -24.23
N GLN A 36 -17.40 2.54 -23.05
CA GLN A 36 -18.67 2.01 -22.58
C GLN A 36 -19.84 2.46 -23.46
N MET A 37 -19.89 3.74 -23.86
CA MET A 37 -20.92 4.24 -24.78
C MET A 37 -20.86 3.57 -26.15
N GLU A 38 -19.66 3.38 -26.71
CA GLU A 38 -19.47 2.70 -27.99
C GLU A 38 -19.93 1.23 -27.93
N LEU A 39 -19.63 0.53 -26.83
CA LEU A 39 -20.10 -0.84 -26.60
C LEU A 39 -21.62 -0.92 -26.47
N MET A 40 -22.26 0.00 -25.73
CA MET A 40 -23.73 0.03 -25.61
C MET A 40 -24.43 0.33 -26.94
N GLN A 41 -23.85 1.18 -27.79
CA GLN A 41 -24.37 1.39 -29.15
C GLN A 41 -24.29 0.13 -29.99
N LEU A 42 -23.19 -0.61 -29.88
CA LEU A 42 -23.01 -1.85 -30.62
C LEU A 42 -23.93 -2.97 -30.09
N GLU A 43 -24.12 -3.06 -28.78
CA GLU A 43 -25.09 -3.93 -28.11
C GLU A 43 -26.51 -3.67 -28.62
N LYS A 44 -26.94 -2.41 -28.65
CA LYS A 44 -28.25 -2.01 -29.20
C LYS A 44 -28.44 -2.48 -30.65
N VAL A 45 -27.42 -2.32 -31.51
CA VAL A 45 -27.53 -2.77 -32.91
C VAL A 45 -27.64 -4.29 -33.00
N ILE A 46 -26.92 -5.04 -32.16
CA ILE A 46 -27.00 -6.51 -32.12
C ILE A 46 -28.39 -6.96 -31.64
N GLU A 47 -28.93 -6.28 -30.64
CA GLU A 47 -30.26 -6.56 -30.10
C GLU A 47 -31.36 -6.30 -31.15
N GLU A 48 -31.23 -5.22 -31.92
CA GLU A 48 -32.12 -4.88 -33.04
C GLU A 48 -31.98 -5.86 -34.22
N SER A 49 -30.76 -6.25 -34.59
CA SER A 49 -30.52 -7.15 -35.73
C SER A 49 -30.71 -8.63 -35.42
N LYS A 50 -30.72 -9.02 -34.13
CA LYS A 50 -30.74 -10.42 -33.62
C LYS A 50 -29.62 -11.35 -34.12
N GLU A 51 -28.77 -10.87 -35.00
CA GLU A 51 -27.59 -11.54 -35.52
C GLU A 51 -26.38 -10.62 -35.36
N LEU A 52 -25.22 -11.19 -35.02
CA LEU A 52 -23.96 -10.47 -34.99
C LEU A 52 -23.39 -10.38 -36.42
N PRO A 53 -23.38 -9.21 -37.07
CA PRO A 53 -22.84 -9.10 -38.42
C PRO A 53 -21.34 -9.42 -38.38
N LYS A 54 -20.85 -10.28 -39.29
CA LYS A 54 -19.42 -10.68 -39.34
C LYS A 54 -18.48 -9.47 -39.37
N ALA A 55 -18.86 -8.38 -40.05
CA ALA A 55 -18.11 -7.14 -40.11
C ALA A 55 -17.96 -6.43 -38.75
N LYS A 56 -18.93 -6.58 -37.84
CA LYS A 56 -18.91 -5.98 -36.50
C LYS A 56 -18.25 -6.88 -35.45
N ASN A 57 -17.95 -8.14 -35.78
CA ASN A 57 -17.32 -9.07 -34.84
C ASN A 57 -15.87 -8.66 -34.50
N GLU A 58 -15.11 -8.20 -35.51
CA GLU A 58 -13.76 -7.67 -35.31
C GLU A 58 -13.78 -6.37 -34.48
N GLU A 59 -14.76 -5.50 -34.76
CA GLU A 59 -14.96 -4.25 -34.02
C GLU A 59 -15.34 -4.51 -32.56
N LEU A 60 -16.28 -5.42 -32.30
CA LEU A 60 -16.66 -5.86 -30.94
C LEU A 60 -15.44 -6.38 -30.17
N THR A 61 -14.66 -7.28 -30.79
CA THR A 61 -13.47 -7.86 -30.17
C THR A 61 -12.44 -6.78 -29.82
N ARG A 62 -12.26 -5.80 -30.72
CA ARG A 62 -11.37 -4.66 -30.51
C ARG A 62 -11.86 -3.76 -29.37
N LEU A 63 -13.14 -3.40 -29.35
CA LEU A 63 -13.72 -2.53 -28.31
C LEU A 63 -13.70 -3.19 -26.93
N LEU A 64 -14.08 -4.46 -26.83
CA LEU A 64 -14.02 -5.22 -25.57
C LEU A 64 -12.59 -5.29 -25.02
N ARG A 65 -11.61 -5.53 -25.90
CA ARG A 65 -10.19 -5.55 -25.51
C ARG A 65 -9.72 -4.16 -25.05
N ALA A 66 -10.07 -3.11 -25.79
CA ALA A 66 -9.72 -1.73 -25.43
C ALA A 66 -10.34 -1.31 -24.09
N TYR A 67 -11.61 -1.67 -23.86
CA TYR A 67 -12.32 -1.40 -22.60
C TYR A 67 -11.69 -2.15 -21.42
N THR A 68 -11.41 -3.44 -21.59
CA THR A 68 -10.77 -4.26 -20.54
C THR A 68 -9.39 -3.72 -20.19
N ASN A 69 -8.59 -3.33 -21.20
CA ASN A 69 -7.29 -2.72 -20.98
C ASN A 69 -7.41 -1.36 -20.28
N ALA A 70 -8.36 -0.51 -20.68
CA ALA A 70 -8.57 0.79 -20.05
C ALA A 70 -8.94 0.66 -18.56
N ILE A 71 -9.77 -0.33 -18.18
CA ILE A 71 -10.08 -0.63 -16.79
C ILE A 71 -8.81 -1.09 -16.05
N ARG A 72 -8.06 -2.03 -16.64
CA ARG A 72 -6.82 -2.54 -16.05
C ARG A 72 -5.80 -1.44 -15.84
N ASP A 73 -5.62 -0.55 -16.81
CA ASP A 73 -4.68 0.56 -16.74
C ASP A 73 -5.07 1.55 -15.64
N TYR A 74 -6.37 1.86 -15.54
CA TYR A 74 -6.89 2.71 -14.45
C TYR A 74 -6.69 2.07 -13.08
N GLN A 75 -6.94 0.76 -12.96
CA GLN A 75 -6.69 0.02 -11.73
C GLN A 75 -5.20 -0.03 -11.40
N TYR A 76 -4.33 -0.26 -12.39
CA TYR A 76 -2.89 -0.29 -12.19
C TYR A 76 -2.38 1.06 -11.67
N LEU A 77 -2.77 2.17 -12.32
CA LEU A 77 -2.44 3.51 -11.85
C LEU A 77 -2.98 3.78 -10.45
N SER A 78 -4.15 3.24 -10.09
CA SER A 78 -4.72 3.42 -8.75
C SER A 78 -3.93 2.72 -7.64
N THR A 79 -3.16 1.67 -7.96
CA THR A 79 -2.26 0.99 -7.01
C THR A 79 -0.97 1.73 -6.72
N LEU A 80 -0.58 2.69 -7.57
CA LEU A 80 0.63 3.49 -7.36
C LEU A 80 0.46 4.46 -6.17
N VAL A 81 1.57 4.77 -5.49
CA VAL A 81 1.56 5.57 -4.26
C VAL A 81 1.32 7.04 -4.59
N PRO A 82 0.34 7.72 -3.94
CA PRO A 82 0.12 9.15 -4.14
C PRO A 82 1.29 9.97 -3.59
N LEU A 83 1.63 11.07 -4.27
CA LEU A 83 2.64 12.01 -3.78
C LEU A 83 2.10 12.85 -2.62
N THR A 84 2.99 13.29 -1.74
CA THR A 84 2.68 14.34 -0.75
C THR A 84 2.43 15.67 -1.46
N ALA A 85 1.59 16.55 -0.90
CA ALA A 85 1.23 17.83 -1.51
C ALA A 85 2.44 18.72 -1.86
N SER A 86 3.49 18.69 -1.04
CA SER A 86 4.77 19.35 -1.29
C SER A 86 5.51 18.77 -2.49
N GLN A 87 5.57 17.44 -2.61
CA GLN A 87 6.22 16.74 -3.72
C GLN A 87 5.49 17.01 -5.03
N ALA A 88 4.17 16.91 -5.04
CA ALA A 88 3.33 17.25 -6.19
C ALA A 88 3.55 18.70 -6.63
N ARG A 89 3.65 19.64 -5.67
CA ARG A 89 3.92 21.05 -5.96
C ARG A 89 5.31 21.26 -6.58
N ASN A 90 6.35 20.63 -6.05
CA ASN A 90 7.71 20.75 -6.60
C ASN A 90 7.78 20.17 -8.02
N GLN A 91 7.19 18.99 -8.22
CA GLN A 91 7.14 18.36 -9.54
C GLN A 91 6.38 19.23 -10.55
N ARG A 92 5.28 19.85 -10.12
CA ARG A 92 4.52 20.79 -10.95
C ARG A 92 5.39 21.97 -11.38
N LEU A 93 6.09 22.60 -10.44
CA LEU A 93 6.97 23.73 -10.73
C LEU A 93 8.10 23.35 -11.68
N ASP A 94 8.71 22.18 -11.48
CA ASP A 94 9.78 21.67 -12.36
C ASP A 94 9.27 21.46 -13.79
N ILE A 95 8.06 20.90 -13.96
CA ILE A 95 7.43 20.69 -15.26
C ILE A 95 7.03 22.03 -15.90
N GLU A 96 6.38 22.93 -15.16
CA GLU A 96 5.93 24.24 -15.67
C GLU A 96 7.12 25.10 -16.11
N GLN A 97 8.24 25.02 -15.39
CA GLN A 97 9.47 25.74 -15.74
C GLN A 97 10.18 25.12 -16.96
N ALA A 98 10.19 23.79 -17.08
CA ALA A 98 10.84 23.10 -18.20
C ALA A 98 10.01 23.10 -19.49
N PHE A 99 8.67 23.07 -19.38
CA PHE A 99 7.73 22.88 -20.47
C PHE A 99 6.59 23.91 -20.40
N ILE A 100 6.88 25.13 -20.81
CA ILE A 100 5.90 26.25 -20.87
C ILE A 100 4.66 25.88 -21.72
N GLU A 101 4.83 25.00 -22.70
CA GLU A 101 3.77 24.49 -23.60
C GLU A 101 2.71 23.64 -22.89
N ALA A 102 3.03 23.06 -21.72
CA ALA A 102 2.11 22.19 -20.98
C ALA A 102 0.98 22.95 -20.27
N GLY A 103 1.03 24.29 -20.23
CA GLY A 103 0.05 25.13 -19.54
C GLY A 103 0.07 24.97 -18.02
N THR A 104 -0.96 25.49 -17.35
CA THR A 104 -1.13 25.33 -15.90
C THR A 104 -1.55 23.90 -15.58
N VAL A 105 -0.65 23.13 -14.96
CA VAL A 105 -0.95 21.74 -14.59
C VAL A 105 -1.85 21.73 -13.35
N SER A 106 -2.74 20.72 -13.26
CA SER A 106 -3.67 20.56 -12.12
C SER A 106 -2.95 20.71 -10.77
N ASN A 107 -3.51 21.53 -9.89
CA ASN A 107 -2.98 21.77 -8.55
C ASN A 107 -3.38 20.68 -7.54
N ASP A 108 -4.11 19.65 -7.97
CA ASP A 108 -4.52 18.56 -7.09
C ASP A 108 -3.31 17.67 -6.74
N PRO A 109 -2.93 17.56 -5.45
CA PRO A 109 -1.85 16.67 -4.98
C PRO A 109 -1.99 15.23 -5.45
N GLN A 110 -3.22 14.74 -5.66
CA GLN A 110 -3.50 13.37 -6.07
C GLN A 110 -3.29 13.12 -7.58
N SER A 111 -2.92 14.16 -8.32
CA SER A 111 -2.66 14.08 -9.77
C SER A 111 -1.36 13.34 -10.09
N TYR A 112 -0.41 13.31 -9.15
CA TYR A 112 0.89 12.65 -9.35
C TYR A 112 1.01 11.41 -8.48
N ARG A 113 1.63 10.38 -9.03
CA ARG A 113 1.90 9.11 -8.38
C ARG A 113 3.35 8.70 -8.56
N ARG A 114 3.86 7.92 -7.60
CA ARG A 114 5.20 7.32 -7.65
C ARG A 114 5.08 5.80 -7.69
N PHE A 115 6.10 5.16 -8.24
CA PHE A 115 6.20 3.72 -8.17
C PHE A 115 6.35 3.28 -6.71
N PRO A 116 5.71 2.16 -6.32
CA PRO A 116 5.94 1.60 -5.00
C PRO A 116 7.40 1.14 -4.92
N ASP A 117 8.17 1.77 -4.04
CA ASP A 117 9.52 1.33 -3.73
C ASP A 117 9.45 -0.10 -3.19
N THR A 118 9.91 -1.08 -3.98
CA THR A 118 9.93 -2.50 -3.56
C THR A 118 10.83 -2.72 -2.35
N SER A 119 11.70 -1.74 -2.04
CA SER A 119 12.58 -1.74 -0.87
C SER A 119 11.94 -1.19 0.41
N LEU A 120 10.75 -0.60 0.34
CA LEU A 120 10.09 0.03 1.48
C LEU A 120 8.82 -0.75 1.84
N THR A 121 8.96 -1.56 2.88
CA THR A 121 7.91 -2.37 3.47
C THR A 121 6.69 -1.50 3.81
N ALA A 122 5.50 -1.96 3.42
CA ALA A 122 4.22 -1.28 3.60
C ALA A 122 4.06 -0.73 5.04
N SER A 123 3.40 0.43 5.17
CA SER A 123 3.08 1.02 6.48
C SER A 123 2.07 0.13 7.20
N ASP A 124 2.55 -0.69 8.13
CA ASP A 124 1.71 -1.44 9.07
C ASP A 124 1.17 -0.51 10.18
N PRO A 125 0.03 -0.83 10.82
CA PRO A 125 -0.56 -0.01 11.88
C PRO A 125 0.41 0.29 13.03
N LEU A 126 1.29 -0.66 13.37
CA LEU A 126 2.36 -0.44 14.34
C LEU A 126 3.38 0.59 13.87
N ARG A 127 3.72 0.59 12.57
CA ARG A 127 4.65 1.57 12.00
C ARG A 127 4.02 2.96 12.01
N ASP A 128 2.72 3.07 11.77
CA ASP A 128 1.98 4.33 11.84
C ASP A 128 1.86 4.84 13.28
N LEU A 129 1.59 3.96 14.25
CA LEU A 129 1.63 4.31 15.67
C LEU A 129 3.02 4.76 16.11
N LEU A 130 4.07 4.04 15.69
CA LEU A 130 5.45 4.44 15.96
C LEU A 130 5.77 5.79 15.31
N LYS A 131 5.29 6.06 14.10
CA LYS A 131 5.42 7.39 13.48
C LYS A 131 4.72 8.49 14.29
N ALA A 132 3.57 8.19 14.88
CA ALA A 132 2.81 9.14 15.69
C ALA A 132 3.42 9.39 17.08
N LEU A 133 4.06 8.36 17.66
CA LEU A 133 4.62 8.40 19.02
C LEU A 133 6.09 8.84 19.08
N LEU A 134 6.89 8.55 18.05
CA LEU A 134 8.32 8.87 18.06
C LEU A 134 8.59 10.32 17.62
N PRO A 135 9.56 11.01 18.26
CA PRO A 135 9.96 12.36 17.88
C PRO A 135 10.50 12.39 16.44
N THR A 136 10.28 13.52 15.76
CA THR A 136 10.62 13.76 14.35
C THR A 136 12.09 13.53 13.99
N SER A 137 12.99 13.52 14.98
CA SER A 137 14.41 13.22 14.80
C SER A 137 14.71 11.75 14.50
N LEU A 138 13.85 10.82 14.93
CA LEU A 138 14.03 9.36 14.75
C LEU A 138 13.24 8.81 13.56
N THR A 139 12.14 9.46 13.21
CA THR A 139 11.27 9.10 12.08
C THR A 139 11.86 9.55 10.74
N TYR A 140 12.68 10.60 10.71
CA TYR A 140 13.36 11.08 9.50
C TYR A 140 14.78 10.51 9.34
N THR A 141 15.14 10.08 8.13
CA THR A 141 16.55 9.74 7.82
C THR A 141 17.35 10.96 7.36
N LYS A 142 18.68 10.97 7.56
CA LYS A 142 19.56 12.04 7.03
C LYS A 142 19.43 12.23 5.50
N ARG A 143 19.09 11.16 4.76
CA ARG A 143 18.85 11.19 3.31
C ARG A 143 17.51 11.86 2.99
N GLU A 144 16.48 11.58 3.77
CA GLU A 144 15.15 12.14 3.64
C GLU A 144 15.10 13.59 4.11
N ILE A 145 15.78 13.97 5.21
CA ILE A 145 15.94 15.37 5.63
C ILE A 145 16.57 16.20 4.52
N ARG A 146 17.62 15.69 3.85
CA ARG A 146 18.25 16.41 2.71
C ARG A 146 17.33 16.53 1.49
N ARG A 147 16.38 15.61 1.30
CA ARG A 147 15.41 15.63 0.20
C ARG A 147 14.14 16.42 0.53
N HIS A 148 13.76 16.47 1.80
CA HIS A 148 12.49 16.98 2.32
C HIS A 148 12.67 18.00 3.45
N THR A 149 13.71 18.85 3.36
CA THR A 149 14.04 19.84 4.40
C THR A 149 12.85 20.74 4.77
N ALA A 150 12.07 21.15 3.77
CA ALA A 150 10.91 22.01 3.99
C ALA A 150 9.74 21.29 4.71
N GLU A 151 9.62 19.97 4.60
CA GLU A 151 8.60 19.17 5.29
C GLU A 151 9.05 18.83 6.71
N TYR A 152 10.33 18.51 6.88
CA TYR A 152 10.96 18.31 8.19
C TYR A 152 10.82 19.56 9.08
N LEU A 153 11.06 20.75 8.52
CA LEU A 153 10.88 22.02 9.24
C LEU A 153 9.42 22.31 9.61
N LYS A 154 8.45 21.70 8.91
CA LYS A 154 7.01 21.82 9.22
C LYS A 154 6.50 20.74 10.17
N GLY A 155 7.35 19.81 10.59
CA GLY A 155 6.99 18.72 11.51
C GLY A 155 5.98 17.72 10.94
N LEU A 156 5.87 17.62 9.61
CA LEU A 156 4.97 16.67 8.97
C LEU A 156 5.50 15.23 9.14
N PRO A 157 4.63 14.21 9.25
CA PRO A 157 5.09 12.83 9.32
C PRO A 157 5.77 12.43 8.00
N PRO A 158 6.89 11.70 8.04
CA PRO A 158 7.63 11.32 6.84
C PRO A 158 6.80 10.35 5.98
N ALA A 159 6.89 10.57 4.66
CA ALA A 159 6.26 9.70 3.67
C ALA A 159 6.88 8.30 3.70
N ASP A 160 8.18 8.19 3.99
CA ASP A 160 8.90 6.92 4.06
C ASP A 160 9.07 6.45 5.51
N VAL A 161 9.24 5.14 5.71
CA VAL A 161 9.49 4.55 7.03
C VAL A 161 11.00 4.58 7.29
N SER A 162 11.45 5.30 8.32
CA SER A 162 12.87 5.28 8.73
C SER A 162 13.33 3.84 9.05
N PRO A 163 14.57 3.46 8.68
CA PRO A 163 15.13 2.15 8.98
C PRO A 163 15.20 1.89 10.49
N PHE A 164 15.19 2.93 11.33
CA PHE A 164 15.07 2.78 12.77
C PHE A 164 13.65 2.33 13.16
N VAL A 165 12.61 2.99 12.64
CA VAL A 165 11.21 2.63 12.88
C VAL A 165 10.91 1.22 12.38
N ASP A 166 11.42 0.86 11.20
CA ASP A 166 11.29 -0.49 10.64
C ASP A 166 11.96 -1.55 11.53
N LYS A 167 13.20 -1.30 12.00
CA LYS A 167 13.87 -2.20 12.95
C LYS A 167 13.16 -2.28 14.30
N ALA A 168 12.66 -1.16 14.82
CA ALA A 168 11.93 -1.12 16.07
C ALA A 168 10.59 -1.85 15.97
N ALA A 169 9.84 -1.67 14.88
CA ALA A 169 8.61 -2.41 14.61
C ALA A 169 8.87 -3.92 14.56
N ARG A 170 9.91 -4.35 13.82
CA ARG A 170 10.31 -5.76 13.76
C ARG A 170 10.73 -6.31 15.12
N PHE A 171 11.48 -5.52 15.90
CA PHE A 171 11.87 -5.90 17.25
C PHE A 171 10.66 -6.06 18.17
N ILE A 172 9.71 -5.12 18.16
CA ILE A 172 8.49 -5.18 18.96
C ILE A 172 7.64 -6.39 18.56
N VAL A 173 7.43 -6.64 17.27
CA VAL A 173 6.66 -7.80 16.79
C VAL A 173 7.34 -9.11 17.19
N ALA A 174 8.66 -9.22 17.00
CA ALA A 174 9.42 -10.40 17.40
C ALA A 174 9.41 -10.61 18.93
N PHE A 175 9.52 -9.53 19.70
CA PHE A 175 9.49 -9.59 21.16
C PHE A 175 8.11 -9.99 21.69
N ILE A 176 7.03 -9.38 21.20
CA ILE A 176 5.66 -9.71 21.59
C ILE A 176 5.33 -11.14 21.16
N GLY A 177 5.67 -11.54 19.94
CA GLY A 177 5.45 -12.91 19.45
C GLY A 177 6.25 -13.98 20.20
N GLY A 178 7.50 -13.67 20.60
CA GLY A 178 8.29 -14.55 21.45
C GLY A 178 7.74 -14.63 22.87
N ALA A 179 7.40 -13.49 23.46
CA ALA A 179 6.82 -13.42 24.81
C ALA A 179 5.47 -14.12 24.88
N SER A 180 4.63 -14.01 23.85
CA SER A 180 3.31 -14.68 23.82
C SER A 180 3.44 -16.19 23.89
N LEU A 181 4.49 -16.81 23.32
CA LEU A 181 4.72 -18.25 23.44
C LEU A 181 5.42 -18.64 24.75
N VAL A 182 6.46 -17.89 25.14
CA VAL A 182 7.30 -18.26 26.29
C VAL A 182 6.59 -18.05 27.61
N VAL A 183 5.79 -16.98 27.77
CA VAL A 183 5.14 -16.64 29.04
C VAL A 183 4.12 -17.71 29.47
N PRO A 184 3.17 -18.17 28.63
CA PRO A 184 2.27 -19.26 28.98
C PRO A 184 3.01 -20.55 29.35
N MET A 185 4.07 -20.89 28.60
CA MET A 185 4.88 -22.08 28.89
C MET A 185 5.60 -21.98 30.23
N LEU A 186 6.13 -20.81 30.58
CA LEU A 186 6.75 -20.58 31.88
C LEU A 186 5.71 -20.73 33.01
N ILE A 187 4.54 -20.09 32.89
CA ILE A 187 3.47 -20.17 33.90
C ILE A 187 3.06 -21.62 34.18
N MET A 188 3.01 -22.45 33.13
CA MET A 188 2.68 -23.88 33.23
C MET A 188 3.80 -24.74 33.82
N ARG A 189 5.05 -24.26 33.86
CA ARG A 189 6.20 -25.03 34.39
C ARG A 189 6.52 -24.70 35.85
N LEU A 190 5.90 -23.68 36.45
CA LEU A 190 6.13 -23.33 37.86
C LEU A 190 5.64 -24.44 38.80
N PRO A 191 6.38 -24.73 39.90
CA PRO A 191 5.98 -25.74 40.87
C PRO A 191 4.62 -25.37 41.50
N ARG A 192 3.65 -26.29 41.43
CA ARG A 192 2.18 -26.15 41.66
C ARG A 192 1.37 -25.90 40.38
N VAL A 193 1.22 -26.95 39.58
CA VAL A 193 0.37 -26.97 38.39
C VAL A 193 -0.89 -27.76 38.70
N THR A 194 -2.06 -27.17 38.46
CA THR A 194 -3.35 -27.87 38.43
C THR A 194 -3.90 -27.79 37.01
N LEU A 195 -4.62 -28.81 36.56
CA LEU A 195 -5.20 -28.84 35.21
C LEU A 195 -6.08 -27.61 34.92
N ALA A 196 -6.79 -27.11 35.93
CA ALA A 196 -7.57 -25.88 35.80
C ALA A 196 -6.69 -24.65 35.49
N LYS A 197 -5.53 -24.52 36.14
CA LYS A 197 -4.61 -23.39 35.93
C LYS A 197 -4.02 -23.40 34.51
N SER A 198 -3.66 -24.57 33.99
CA SER A 198 -3.13 -24.68 32.63
C SER A 198 -4.21 -24.37 31.58
N LEU A 199 -5.42 -24.93 31.72
CA LEU A 199 -6.55 -24.64 30.82
C LEU A 199 -6.90 -23.15 30.78
N VAL A 200 -6.98 -22.51 31.95
CA VAL A 200 -7.24 -21.07 32.05
C VAL A 200 -6.13 -20.26 31.38
N THR A 201 -4.87 -20.63 31.59
CA THR A 201 -3.72 -19.94 30.98
C THR A 201 -3.74 -20.05 29.45
N VAL A 202 -4.04 -21.23 28.89
CA VAL A 202 -4.18 -21.41 27.43
C VAL A 202 -5.31 -20.54 26.89
N SER A 203 -6.51 -20.62 27.47
CA SER A 203 -7.68 -19.88 26.99
C SER A 203 -7.43 -18.37 26.99
N VAL A 204 -6.87 -17.83 28.09
CA VAL A 204 -6.54 -16.40 28.17
C VAL A 204 -5.45 -16.02 27.17
N ALA A 205 -4.38 -16.82 27.04
CA ALA A 205 -3.29 -16.53 26.12
C ALA A 205 -3.74 -16.56 24.65
N VAL A 206 -4.59 -17.51 24.26
CA VAL A 206 -5.13 -17.62 22.89
C VAL A 206 -6.04 -16.44 22.56
N LEU A 207 -6.91 -16.03 23.50
CA LEU A 207 -7.79 -14.88 23.31
C LEU A 207 -7.02 -13.56 23.21
N LEU A 208 -6.00 -13.35 24.06
CA LEU A 208 -5.17 -12.16 23.99
C LEU A 208 -4.36 -12.12 22.69
N PHE A 209 -3.84 -13.25 22.23
CA PHE A 209 -3.10 -13.35 20.97
C PHE A 209 -3.99 -13.04 19.76
N SER A 210 -5.20 -13.60 19.69
CA SER A 210 -6.13 -13.33 18.59
C SER A 210 -6.63 -11.88 18.59
N ALA A 211 -6.90 -11.31 19.77
CA ALA A 211 -7.23 -9.90 19.91
C ALA A 211 -6.08 -8.99 19.45
N PHE A 212 -4.84 -9.31 19.83
CA PHE A 212 -3.66 -8.58 19.38
C PHE A 212 -3.51 -8.63 17.85
N LEU A 213 -3.62 -9.82 17.25
CA LEU A 213 -3.56 -9.96 15.79
C LEU A 213 -4.68 -9.16 15.12
N SER A 214 -5.91 -9.27 15.58
CA SER A 214 -7.07 -8.58 14.97
C SER A 214 -6.96 -7.06 15.02
N VAL A 215 -6.42 -6.49 16.11
CA VAL A 215 -6.34 -5.04 16.31
C VAL A 215 -5.08 -4.43 15.68
N PHE A 216 -3.93 -5.10 15.81
CA PHE A 216 -2.63 -4.48 15.46
C PHE A 216 -2.05 -4.94 14.13
N MET A 217 -2.38 -6.15 13.68
CA MET A 217 -1.98 -6.66 12.38
C MET A 217 -3.22 -6.58 11.48
N ARG A 218 -3.14 -5.94 10.32
CA ARG A 218 -4.24 -6.02 9.31
C ARG A 218 -4.29 -7.41 8.67
N ALA A 219 -4.30 -8.46 9.50
CA ALA A 219 -4.43 -9.83 9.07
C ALA A 219 -5.83 -10.04 8.52
N SER A 220 -5.93 -10.77 7.42
CA SER A 220 -7.23 -11.20 6.92
C SER A 220 -7.93 -12.09 7.96
N ASN A 221 -9.26 -12.16 7.91
CA ASN A 221 -10.05 -13.02 8.81
C ASN A 221 -9.56 -14.48 8.78
N THR A 222 -9.15 -14.96 7.59
CA THR A 222 -8.61 -16.30 7.39
C THR A 222 -7.22 -16.47 8.01
N GLU A 223 -6.31 -15.51 7.81
CA GLU A 223 -4.97 -15.56 8.43
C GLU A 223 -5.05 -15.50 9.96
N THR A 224 -5.95 -14.69 10.50
CA THR A 224 -6.16 -14.58 11.96
C THR A 224 -6.68 -15.90 12.53
N MET A 225 -7.62 -16.55 11.85
CA MET A 225 -8.16 -17.85 12.26
C MET A 225 -7.07 -18.93 12.25
N ILE A 226 -6.30 -19.04 11.15
CA ILE A 226 -5.22 -20.03 11.02
C ILE A 226 -4.12 -19.78 12.06
N SER A 227 -3.72 -18.53 12.27
CA SER A 227 -2.69 -18.16 13.26
C SER A 227 -3.15 -18.46 14.69
N THR A 228 -4.42 -18.22 15.00
CA THR A 228 -4.98 -18.54 16.33
C THR A 228 -5.08 -20.05 16.55
N ALA A 229 -5.50 -20.80 15.54
CA ALA A 229 -5.59 -22.26 15.60
C ALA A 229 -4.20 -22.91 15.79
N THR A 230 -3.19 -22.46 15.04
CA THR A 230 -1.81 -22.93 15.17
C THR A 230 -1.23 -22.62 16.54
N TYR A 231 -1.44 -21.39 17.03
CA TYR A 231 -1.04 -20.99 18.37
C TYR A 231 -1.70 -21.82 19.48
N ALA A 232 -3.01 -22.06 19.38
CA ALA A 232 -3.75 -22.89 20.32
C ALA A 232 -3.25 -24.34 20.30
N ALA A 233 -3.00 -24.91 19.13
CA ALA A 233 -2.50 -26.28 18.99
C ALA A 233 -1.17 -26.47 19.72
N VAL A 234 -0.23 -25.53 19.57
CA VAL A 234 1.07 -25.58 20.27
C VAL A 234 0.87 -25.57 21.78
N LEU A 235 0.08 -24.64 22.31
CA LEU A 235 -0.15 -24.53 23.76
C LEU A 235 -0.89 -25.74 24.34
N VAL A 236 -1.88 -26.29 23.63
CA VAL A 236 -2.64 -27.48 24.09
C VAL A 236 -1.75 -28.72 24.16
N VAL A 237 -0.83 -28.91 23.20
CA VAL A 237 0.15 -30.01 23.26
C VAL A 237 1.00 -29.91 24.51
N PHE A 238 1.46 -28.70 24.87
CA PHE A 238 2.21 -28.49 26.11
C PHE A 238 1.39 -28.90 27.34
N VAL A 239 0.12 -28.49 27.45
CA VAL A 239 -0.77 -28.90 28.54
C VAL A 239 -0.85 -30.43 28.65
N GLY A 240 -1.06 -31.11 27.52
CA GLY A 240 -1.19 -32.58 27.47
C GLY A 240 0.08 -33.33 27.89
N THR A 241 1.27 -32.74 27.69
CA THR A 241 2.56 -33.34 28.11
C THR A 241 2.96 -33.02 29.56
N THR A 242 2.40 -31.95 30.14
CA THR A 242 2.70 -31.51 31.52
C THR A 242 1.70 -32.05 32.57
N SER A 243 0.84 -32.98 32.16
CA SER A 243 -0.17 -33.63 33.00
C SER A 243 0.37 -34.86 33.71
#